data_AF-A0A507EBJ4-F1
#
_entry.id   AF-A0A507EBJ4-F1
#
_cell.length_a   1.000
_cell.length_b   1.000
_cell.length_c   1.000
_cell.angle_alpha   90.00
_cell.angle_beta   90.00
_cell.angle_gamma   90.00
#
_symmetry.space_group_name_H-M   'P 1'
#
loop_
_entity.id
_entity.type
_entity.pdbx_description
1 polymer ?
#
loop_
_entity_poly.entity_id
_entity_poly.type
_entity_poly.pdbx_seq_one_letter_code
_entity_poly.pdbx_strand_id
1 'polypeptide(L)'
;MTDASGTKIEEGSRVAWNWGNGHVEGTVAQVSNDTLEKSIKGKHITRKGTDDNPALYIERSGNNVLKKASEVHVLDEDEELQKGEKVETARHHN
;
A
#
# COMPACT_ATOMS: atom_id res chain seq x y z
N MET A 1 13.33 4.05 -18.76
CA MET A 1 12.34 2.96 -18.59
C MET A 1 12.20 2.74 -17.10
N THR A 2 10.96 2.63 -16.66
CA THR A 2 10.42 2.85 -15.30
C THR A 2 11.21 2.19 -14.17
N ASP A 3 11.61 3.01 -13.20
CA ASP A 3 12.32 2.62 -11.98
C ASP A 3 11.41 1.76 -11.11
N ALA A 4 11.81 0.50 -10.95
CA ALA A 4 11.18 -0.48 -10.09
C ALA A 4 11.56 -0.18 -8.64
N SER A 5 10.67 0.50 -7.90
CA SER A 5 10.49 0.42 -6.43
C SER A 5 9.65 1.57 -5.86
N GLY A 6 8.70 2.12 -6.62
CA GLY A 6 7.61 2.90 -6.03
C GLY A 6 6.49 1.93 -5.68
N THR A 7 6.31 1.58 -4.40
CA THR A 7 5.18 0.77 -3.91
C THR A 7 3.87 1.49 -4.24
N LYS A 8 3.37 1.29 -5.45
CA LYS A 8 2.14 1.91 -5.93
C LYS A 8 0.99 1.18 -5.29
N ILE A 9 0.28 1.88 -4.42
CA ILE A 9 -0.90 1.32 -3.75
C ILE A 9 -2.06 1.37 -4.72
N GLU A 10 -2.64 0.22 -5.02
CA GLU A 10 -3.73 0.08 -5.97
C GLU A 10 -5.00 -0.47 -5.29
N GLU A 11 -6.11 -0.40 -6.00
CA GLU A 11 -7.37 -0.99 -5.54
C GLU A 11 -7.21 -2.52 -5.47
N GLY A 12 -7.56 -3.11 -4.32
CA GLY A 12 -7.35 -4.53 -4.02
C GLY A 12 -6.07 -4.82 -3.24
N SER A 13 -5.12 -3.89 -3.16
CA SER A 13 -3.90 -4.08 -2.37
C SER A 13 -4.22 -4.26 -0.89
N ARG A 14 -3.56 -5.22 -0.25
CA ARG A 14 -3.63 -5.42 1.20
C ARG A 14 -2.64 -4.46 1.85
N VAL A 15 -3.09 -3.70 2.83
CA VAL A 15 -2.27 -2.68 3.50
C VAL A 15 -2.41 -2.78 5.01
N ALA A 16 -1.39 -2.32 5.72
CA ALA A 16 -1.39 -2.28 7.16
C ALA A 16 -0.76 -0.99 7.69
N TRP A 17 -1.21 -0.57 8.86
CA TRP A 17 -0.77 0.67 9.49
C TRP A 17 -0.82 0.56 11.01
N ASN A 18 0.04 1.32 11.66
CA ASN A 18 0.10 1.38 13.12
C ASN A 18 -1.00 2.28 13.66
N TRP A 19 -1.73 1.80 14.66
CA TRP A 19 -2.76 2.56 15.36
C TRP A 19 -2.66 2.34 16.87
N GLY A 20 -2.23 3.38 17.60
CA GLY A 20 -1.96 3.28 19.03
C GLY A 20 -0.83 2.27 19.28
N ASN A 21 -1.11 1.24 20.07
CA ASN A 21 -0.16 0.18 20.41
C ASN A 21 -0.37 -1.11 19.58
N GLY A 22 -1.23 -1.08 18.57
CA GLY A 22 -1.56 -2.24 17.72
C GLY A 22 -1.31 -1.97 16.25
N HIS A 23 -1.24 -3.04 15.47
CA HIS A 23 -1.20 -3.00 14.02
C HIS A 23 -2.58 -3.33 13.47
N VAL A 24 -3.04 -2.56 12.47
CA VAL A 24 -4.33 -2.78 11.84
C VAL A 24 -4.09 -3.02 10.37
N GLU A 25 -4.79 -4.01 9.83
CA GLU A 25 -4.72 -4.41 8.45
C GLU A 25 -6.06 -4.15 7.76
N GLY A 26 -6.04 -4.00 6.45
CA GLY A 26 -7.23 -3.87 5.62
C GLY A 26 -6.92 -3.95 4.14
N THR A 27 -7.97 -3.92 3.33
CA THR A 27 -7.86 -3.97 1.87
C THR A 27 -8.25 -2.62 1.29
N VAL A 28 -7.44 -2.11 0.37
CA VAL A 28 -7.73 -0.87 -0.33
C VAL A 28 -8.89 -1.11 -1.27
N ALA A 29 -10.02 -0.45 -1.03
CA ALA A 29 -11.20 -0.53 -1.87
C ALA A 29 -11.26 0.58 -2.92
N GLN A 30 -10.64 1.74 -2.64
CA GLN A 30 -10.56 2.83 -3.60
C GLN A 30 -9.31 3.69 -3.38
N VAL A 31 -8.70 4.15 -4.48
CA VAL A 31 -7.59 5.10 -4.48
C VAL A 31 -8.03 6.38 -5.18
N SER A 32 -7.69 7.54 -4.63
CA SER A 32 -8.00 8.83 -5.26
C SER A 32 -6.89 9.84 -5.02
N ASN A 33 -6.37 10.43 -6.10
CA ASN A 33 -5.31 11.45 -6.07
C ASN A 33 -5.84 12.86 -5.74
N ASP A 34 -7.14 12.99 -5.50
CA ASP A 34 -7.85 14.23 -5.19
C ASP A 34 -8.60 14.12 -3.86
N THR A 35 -9.61 14.97 -3.64
CA THR A 35 -10.47 14.91 -2.45
C THR A 35 -11.40 13.70 -2.51
N LEU A 36 -11.24 12.79 -1.56
CA LEU A 36 -12.07 11.62 -1.36
C LEU A 36 -13.02 11.83 -0.18
N GLU A 37 -14.31 11.73 -0.44
CA GLU A 37 -15.37 11.83 0.57
C GLU A 37 -16.14 10.52 0.65
N LYS A 38 -16.23 9.96 1.87
CA LYS A 38 -16.99 8.72 2.12
C LYS A 38 -17.76 8.81 3.43
N SER A 39 -18.94 8.19 3.42
CA SER A 39 -19.77 8.04 4.61
C SER A 39 -19.42 6.74 5.32
N ILE A 40 -18.71 6.83 6.44
CA ILE A 40 -18.30 5.69 7.27
C ILE A 40 -19.11 5.72 8.56
N LYS A 41 -19.88 4.67 8.82
CA LYS A 41 -20.71 4.54 10.03
C LYS A 41 -21.59 5.77 10.31
N GLY A 42 -22.19 6.33 9.26
CA GLY A 42 -23.04 7.53 9.34
C GLY A 42 -22.28 8.84 9.53
N LYS A 43 -20.95 8.84 9.49
CA LYS A 43 -20.11 10.05 9.52
C LYS A 43 -19.51 10.32 8.15
N HIS A 44 -19.59 11.56 7.68
CA HIS A 44 -18.86 11.99 6.49
C HIS A 44 -17.40 12.22 6.84
N ILE A 45 -16.52 11.48 6.16
CA ILE A 45 -15.08 11.60 6.30
C ILE A 45 -14.51 12.05 4.96
N THR A 46 -13.78 13.16 5.00
CA THR A 46 -13.15 13.77 3.84
C THR A 46 -11.63 13.69 3.99
N ARG A 47 -10.95 13.21 2.96
CA ARG A 47 -9.47 13.20 2.88
C ARG A 47 -9.01 13.75 1.55
N LYS A 48 -8.07 14.68 1.62
CA LYS A 48 -7.37 15.21 0.44
C LYS A 48 -6.23 14.27 0.08
N GLY A 49 -6.38 13.56 -1.02
CA GLY A 49 -5.30 12.92 -1.76
C GLY A 49 -4.57 13.94 -2.62
N THR A 50 -3.34 13.60 -2.97
CA THR A 50 -2.51 14.29 -3.95
C THR A 50 -1.82 13.26 -4.85
N ASP A 51 -1.21 13.69 -5.95
CA ASP A 51 -0.47 12.80 -6.87
C ASP A 51 0.62 11.99 -6.13
N ASP A 52 1.39 12.67 -5.28
CA ASP A 52 2.43 12.08 -4.44
C ASP A 52 1.88 11.24 -3.25
N ASN A 53 0.65 11.53 -2.83
CA ASN A 53 0.08 10.92 -1.63
C ASN A 53 -1.44 10.76 -1.76
N PRO A 54 -1.89 9.75 -2.53
CA PRO A 54 -3.31 9.57 -2.77
C PRO A 54 -4.05 9.20 -1.48
N ALA A 55 -5.33 9.57 -1.44
CA ALA A 55 -6.25 9.13 -0.42
C ALA A 55 -6.68 7.69 -0.73
N LEU A 56 -6.57 6.84 0.28
CA LEU A 56 -6.93 5.44 0.25
C LEU A 56 -8.17 5.24 1.11
N TYR A 57 -9.18 4.63 0.51
CA TYR A 57 -10.31 4.08 1.21
C TYR A 57 -10.03 2.60 1.48
N ILE A 58 -9.91 2.25 2.76
CA ILE A 58 -9.55 0.91 3.20
C ILE A 58 -10.75 0.29 3.88
N GLU A 59 -11.19 -0.85 3.37
CA GLU A 59 -12.28 -1.65 3.91
C GLU A 59 -11.72 -2.83 4.72
N ARG A 60 -12.35 -3.09 5.87
CA ARG A 60 -11.99 -4.19 6.77
C ARG A 60 -13.20 -4.65 7.55
N SER A 61 -13.09 -5.83 8.16
CA SER A 61 -14.14 -6.39 9.01
C SER A 61 -14.45 -5.46 10.19
N GLY A 62 -15.51 -4.67 10.04
CA GLY A 62 -16.16 -3.86 11.09
C GLY A 62 -16.06 -2.35 10.94
N ASN A 63 -14.97 -1.79 10.39
CA ASN A 63 -14.80 -0.34 10.26
C ASN A 63 -13.99 0.04 9.03
N ASN A 64 -14.62 0.68 8.06
CA ASN A 64 -13.90 1.29 6.94
C ASN A 64 -13.14 2.52 7.43
N VAL A 65 -12.02 2.84 6.81
CA VAL A 65 -11.17 3.98 7.19
C VAL A 65 -10.65 4.69 5.94
N LEU A 66 -10.43 6.00 6.06
CA LEU A 66 -9.69 6.76 5.04
C LEU A 66 -8.29 7.06 5.58
N LYS A 67 -7.29 6.64 4.83
CA LYS A 67 -5.87 6.85 5.12
C LYS A 67 -5.17 7.40 3.90
N LYS A 68 -3.96 7.90 4.09
CA LYS A 68 -3.07 8.33 3.01
C LYS A 68 -2.12 7.21 2.64
N ALA A 69 -1.68 7.18 1.39
CA ALA A 69 -0.70 6.19 0.93
C ALA A 69 0.58 6.21 1.76
N SER A 70 1.07 7.40 2.15
CA SER A 70 2.27 7.49 2.99
C SER A 70 2.08 7.07 4.46
N GLU A 71 0.84 6.86 4.92
CA GLU A 71 0.54 6.43 6.31
C GLU A 71 0.40 4.91 6.45
N VAL A 72 0.45 4.17 5.35
CA VAL A 72 0.21 2.73 5.32
C VAL A 72 1.35 2.01 4.62
N HIS A 73 1.48 0.73 4.90
CA HIS A 73 2.45 -0.18 4.30
C HIS A 73 1.69 -1.23 3.50
N VAL A 74 2.08 -1.45 2.24
CA VAL A 74 1.50 -2.56 1.46
C VAL A 74 2.04 -3.87 2.02
N LEU A 75 1.12 -4.76 2.35
CA LEU A 75 1.40 -6.15 2.65
C LEU A 75 1.33 -6.90 1.32
N ASP A 76 2.40 -6.78 0.53
CA ASP A 76 2.59 -7.61 -0.65
C ASP A 76 2.91 -9.02 -0.15
N GLU A 77 1.92 -9.91 -0.16
CA GLU A 77 2.16 -11.36 -0.09
C GLU A 77 2.59 -11.83 -1.50
N ASP A 78 3.68 -11.29 -2.02
CA ASP A 78 4.36 -11.75 -3.25
C ASP A 78 5.82 -12.07 -2.93
N GLU A 79 6.03 -13.05 -2.04
CA GLU A 79 7.10 -14.02 -2.28
C GLU A 79 6.49 -15.13 -3.14
N GLU A 80 6.55 -14.98 -4.47
CA GLU A 80 7.27 -15.92 -5.34
C GLU A 80 6.85 -15.72 -6.80
N LEU A 81 7.81 -15.23 -7.59
CA LEU A 81 8.19 -15.58 -8.98
C LEU A 81 8.65 -14.29 -9.70
N GLN A 82 9.90 -14.09 -10.13
CA GLN A 82 10.81 -15.01 -10.82
C GLN A 82 12.27 -14.54 -10.80
N LYS A 83 13.16 -15.55 -10.73
CA LYS A 83 14.44 -15.72 -11.45
C LYS A 83 15.50 -14.59 -11.46
N GLY A 84 16.61 -14.90 -10.81
CA GLY A 84 17.91 -15.12 -11.46
C GLY A 84 18.55 -13.97 -12.23
N GLU A 85 19.61 -13.39 -11.66
CA GLU A 85 20.77 -12.99 -12.45
C GLU A 85 22.08 -13.38 -11.74
N LYS A 86 22.96 -13.87 -12.58
CA LYS A 86 24.26 -14.50 -12.35
C LYS A 86 25.31 -13.40 -12.46
N VAL A 87 26.25 -13.27 -11.52
CA VAL A 87 27.56 -12.67 -11.85
C VAL A 87 28.71 -13.33 -11.08
N GLU A 88 29.64 -13.83 -11.88
CA GLU A 88 30.96 -14.32 -11.53
C GLU A 88 31.75 -13.35 -10.65
N THR A 89 32.47 -13.91 -9.69
CA THR A 89 33.78 -13.39 -9.32
C THR A 89 34.78 -14.53 -9.36
N ALA A 90 35.74 -14.39 -10.25
CA ALA A 90 36.89 -15.25 -10.42
C ALA A 90 37.68 -15.41 -9.12
N ARG A 91 38.01 -16.65 -8.77
CA ARG A 91 39.32 -16.99 -8.22
C ARG A 91 39.80 -18.32 -8.81
N HIS A 92 40.95 -18.21 -9.46
CA HIS A 92 41.89 -19.28 -9.72
C HIS A 92 42.08 -20.19 -8.49
N HIS A 93 42.36 -21.47 -8.77
CA HIS A 93 43.50 -22.28 -8.31
C HIS A 93 43.13 -23.71 -7.87
N ASN A 94 43.82 -24.65 -8.54
CA ASN A 94 44.12 -26.06 -8.28
C ASN A 94 43.01 -27.12 -8.43
#